data_AF-A0A401KJW6-F1
#
_entry.id   AF-A0A401KJW6-F1
#
_cell.length_a   1.000
_cell.length_b   1.000
_cell.length_c   1.000
_cell.angle_alpha   90.00
_cell.angle_beta   90.00
_cell.angle_gamma   90.00
#
_symmetry.space_group_name_H-M   'P 1'
#
loop_
_entity.id
_entity.type
_entity.pdbx_description
1 polymer ?
#
loop_
_entity_poly.entity_id
_entity_poly.type
_entity_poly.pdbx_seq_one_letter_code
_entity_poly.pdbx_strand_id
1 'polypeptide(L)'
;MSTYNPFSRRESHGRFSLGTYRVLVPLSWLLVVVVGIYYSSHAPDVKHGHTIWKQANKHITPFSLSTVIAGIYWIITLLSQIGFVYHLFSNDAVTATAAANVGSHFILNNLFIFAWILLWTRNHFWGSEIILIAHFLNQKTTYWRHRTLPPLAHFAAVAAPYAWTLITLFWNGAVAVNSNSLPARIVANVFIWVLFALGSTHILSTQDDILGYSLSLLTLALAVKQFGVKVISLQWIFAIVIFAVFFAESLYISLTKYSGRNIFFRRAGQPAPATDREREPLLNDSTQPAQTA
;
A
#
# COMPACT_ATOMS: atom_id res chain seq x y z
N MET A 1 3.43 -1.27 -35.64
CA MET A 1 3.54 -2.27 -34.53
C MET A 1 3.00 -1.61 -33.27
N SER A 2 2.01 -2.19 -32.59
CA SER A 2 1.55 -1.63 -31.31
C SER A 2 2.60 -1.91 -30.23
N THR A 3 3.03 -0.86 -29.54
CA THR A 3 4.01 -0.97 -28.44
C THR A 3 3.40 -1.77 -27.29
N TYR A 4 4.00 -2.91 -26.96
CA TYR A 4 3.55 -3.74 -25.84
C TYR A 4 3.90 -3.08 -24.50
N ASN A 5 2.89 -2.60 -23.77
CA ASN A 5 3.05 -2.08 -22.41
C ASN A 5 2.74 -3.17 -21.37
N PRO A 6 3.70 -3.62 -20.55
CA PRO A 6 3.47 -4.64 -19.51
C PRO A 6 2.73 -4.10 -18.28
N PHE A 7 2.58 -2.78 -18.14
CA PHE A 7 1.90 -2.12 -17.01
C PHE A 7 0.46 -1.70 -17.32
N SER A 8 -0.03 -1.94 -18.54
CA SER A 8 -1.42 -1.64 -18.90
C SER A 8 -2.36 -2.71 -18.36
N ARG A 9 -3.51 -2.31 -17.82
CA ARG A 9 -4.62 -3.23 -17.54
C ARG A 9 -5.15 -3.82 -18.85
N ARG A 10 -5.48 -5.11 -18.83
CA ARG A 10 -5.98 -5.91 -19.95
C ARG A 10 -7.20 -6.70 -19.53
N GLU A 11 -8.09 -6.94 -20.49
CA GLU A 11 -9.28 -7.77 -20.30
C GLU A 11 -8.95 -9.27 -20.33
N SER A 12 -7.84 -9.65 -20.97
CA SER A 12 -7.35 -11.02 -21.00
C SER A 12 -5.83 -11.05 -21.19
N HIS A 13 -5.21 -12.16 -20.77
CA HIS A 13 -3.81 -12.45 -21.03
C HIS A 13 -3.68 -13.74 -21.84
N GLY A 14 -2.85 -13.71 -22.88
CA GLY A 14 -2.48 -14.92 -23.62
C GLY A 14 -1.71 -15.90 -22.74
N ARG A 15 -1.73 -17.19 -23.11
CA ARG A 15 -1.09 -18.29 -22.35
C ARG A 15 0.38 -18.02 -22.04
N PHE A 16 1.12 -17.46 -22.99
CA PHE A 16 2.54 -17.12 -22.80
C PHE A 16 2.73 -16.05 -21.72
N SER A 17 2.01 -14.91 -21.82
CA SER A 17 2.09 -13.82 -20.82
C SER A 17 1.67 -14.30 -19.44
N LEU A 18 0.61 -15.11 -19.35
CA LEU A 18 0.17 -15.67 -18.07
C LEU A 18 1.21 -16.65 -17.50
N GLY A 19 1.81 -17.49 -18.34
CA GLY A 19 2.92 -18.37 -17.97
C GLY A 19 4.13 -17.60 -17.44
N THR A 20 4.50 -16.49 -18.10
CA THR A 20 5.58 -15.61 -17.62
C THR A 20 5.29 -15.07 -16.22
N TYR A 21 4.08 -14.56 -15.96
CA TYR A 21 3.73 -14.07 -14.62
C TYR A 21 3.71 -15.20 -13.59
N ARG A 22 3.20 -16.38 -13.93
CA ARG A 22 3.22 -17.58 -13.07
C ARG A 22 4.63 -18.01 -12.64
N VAL A 23 5.67 -17.59 -13.36
CA VAL A 23 7.07 -17.84 -12.98
C VAL A 23 7.67 -16.62 -12.28
N LEU A 24 7.61 -15.44 -12.90
CA LEU A 24 8.32 -14.25 -12.40
C LEU A 24 7.72 -13.67 -11.11
N VAL A 25 6.40 -13.78 -10.91
CA VAL A 25 5.76 -13.29 -9.68
C VAL A 25 6.23 -14.09 -8.47
N PRO A 26 6.14 -15.44 -8.43
CA PRO A 26 6.70 -16.22 -7.33
C PRO A 26 8.20 -16.04 -7.14
N LEU A 27 8.99 -16.00 -8.23
CA LEU A 27 10.44 -15.84 -8.12
C LEU A 27 10.85 -14.49 -7.52
N SER A 28 10.22 -13.41 -7.95
CA SER A 28 10.49 -12.07 -7.39
C SER A 28 10.05 -11.96 -5.93
N TRP A 29 8.94 -12.62 -5.55
CA TRP A 29 8.52 -12.70 -4.15
C TRP A 29 9.52 -13.48 -3.30
N LEU A 30 9.95 -14.66 -3.79
CA LEU A 30 10.92 -15.50 -3.11
C LEU A 30 12.26 -14.77 -2.91
N LEU A 31 12.69 -13.99 -3.90
CA LEU A 31 13.87 -13.13 -3.79
C LEU A 31 13.75 -12.20 -2.58
N VAL A 32 12.64 -11.48 -2.42
CA VAL A 32 12.42 -10.58 -1.28
C VAL A 32 12.38 -11.34 0.04
N VAL A 33 11.71 -12.49 0.10
CA VAL A 33 11.65 -13.33 1.32
C VAL A 33 13.04 -13.78 1.74
N VAL A 34 13.80 -14.38 0.82
CA VAL A 34 15.14 -14.92 1.10
C VAL A 34 16.09 -13.79 1.52
N VAL A 35 16.12 -12.70 0.77
CA VAL A 35 17.00 -11.56 1.05
C VAL A 35 16.60 -10.85 2.33
N GLY A 36 15.30 -10.72 2.59
CA GLY A 36 14.76 -10.14 3.82
C GLY A 36 15.11 -10.96 5.06
N ILE A 37 14.98 -12.29 5.01
CA ILE A 37 15.38 -13.19 6.11
C ILE A 37 16.90 -13.16 6.31
N TYR A 38 17.67 -13.28 5.22
CA TYR A 38 19.12 -13.26 5.26
C TYR A 38 19.64 -11.97 5.88
N TYR A 39 19.27 -10.79 5.36
CA TYR A 39 19.75 -9.51 5.88
C TYR A 39 19.07 -9.05 7.18
N SER A 40 18.03 -9.74 7.65
CA SER A 40 17.52 -9.55 9.02
C SER A 40 18.49 -10.09 10.07
N SER A 41 19.27 -11.13 9.73
CA SER A 41 20.14 -11.87 10.64
C SER A 41 21.63 -11.69 10.33
N HIS A 42 22.00 -11.51 9.07
CA HIS A 42 23.37 -11.43 8.59
C HIS A 42 23.65 -10.04 8.01
N ALA A 43 24.76 -9.44 8.42
CA ALA A 43 25.22 -8.19 7.81
C ALA A 43 25.94 -8.49 6.49
N PRO A 44 25.92 -7.58 5.49
CA PRO A 44 26.74 -7.74 4.31
C PRO A 44 28.23 -7.70 4.67
N ASP A 45 29.03 -8.49 3.96
CA ASP A 45 30.49 -8.50 4.08
C ASP A 45 31.10 -7.27 3.40
N VAL A 46 30.86 -6.10 4.00
CA VAL A 46 31.43 -4.81 3.59
C VAL A 46 31.76 -3.99 4.83
N LYS A 47 32.69 -3.05 4.67
CA LYS A 47 33.05 -2.11 5.74
C LYS A 47 31.80 -1.32 6.17
N HIS A 48 31.48 -1.37 7.47
CA HIS A 48 30.29 -0.75 8.08
C HIS A 48 28.93 -1.33 7.65
N GLY A 49 28.90 -2.52 7.04
CA GLY A 49 27.66 -3.23 6.75
C GLY A 49 26.87 -3.61 8.01
N HIS A 50 25.54 -3.49 7.96
CA HIS A 50 24.66 -3.83 9.08
C HIS A 50 23.42 -4.59 8.60
N THR A 51 22.83 -5.39 9.50
CA THR A 51 21.52 -6.01 9.25
C THR A 51 20.44 -4.95 9.12
N ILE A 52 19.31 -5.29 8.49
CA ILE A 52 18.16 -4.38 8.29
C ILE A 52 17.77 -3.69 9.60
N TRP A 53 17.58 -4.49 10.65
CA TRP A 53 17.10 -4.02 11.94
C TRP A 53 18.18 -3.31 12.77
N LYS A 54 19.44 -3.73 12.66
CA LYS A 54 20.56 -3.01 13.30
C LYS A 54 20.70 -1.62 12.71
N GLN A 55 20.55 -1.50 11.39
CA GLN A 55 20.58 -0.22 10.70
C GLN A 55 19.45 0.71 11.16
N ALA A 56 18.23 0.16 11.28
CA ALA A 56 17.07 0.88 11.79
C ALA A 56 17.27 1.42 13.22
N ASN A 57 17.95 0.66 14.07
CA ASN A 57 18.23 1.06 15.45
C ASN A 57 19.45 1.96 15.60
N LYS A 58 20.40 1.90 14.67
CA LYS A 58 21.60 2.76 14.65
C LYS A 58 21.26 4.17 14.17
N HIS A 59 20.43 4.29 13.14
CA HIS A 59 20.06 5.56 12.52
C HIS A 59 18.69 6.02 13.03
N ILE A 60 18.67 6.45 14.29
CA ILE A 60 17.45 6.97 14.91
C ILE A 60 17.14 8.36 14.35
N THR A 61 15.93 8.55 13.87
CA THR A 61 15.40 9.80 13.32
C THR A 61 13.98 10.01 13.84
N PRO A 62 13.37 11.19 13.66
CA PRO A 62 11.95 11.40 14.00
C PRO A 62 10.97 10.46 13.28
N PHE A 63 11.37 9.86 12.15
CA PHE A 63 10.55 8.90 11.40
C PHE A 63 10.93 7.43 11.64
N SER A 64 11.83 7.15 12.59
CA SER A 64 12.18 5.77 12.93
C SER A 64 10.97 5.00 13.45
N LEU A 65 10.85 3.77 12.98
CA LEU A 65 9.79 2.82 13.34
C LEU A 65 10.26 1.81 14.38
N SER A 66 9.31 1.23 15.10
CA SER A 66 9.55 0.08 15.96
C SER A 66 9.89 -1.11 15.07
N THR A 67 11.09 -1.68 15.23
CA THR A 67 11.53 -2.81 14.43
C THR A 67 10.66 -4.05 14.63
N VAL A 68 10.08 -4.20 15.83
CA VAL A 68 9.15 -5.30 16.13
C VAL A 68 7.85 -5.15 15.35
N ILE A 69 7.20 -3.98 15.43
CA ILE A 69 5.91 -3.75 14.75
C ILE A 69 6.11 -3.73 13.23
N ALA A 70 7.19 -3.11 12.73
CA ALA A 70 7.55 -3.15 11.31
C ALA A 70 7.84 -4.59 10.83
N GLY A 71 8.46 -5.42 11.67
CA GLY A 71 8.67 -6.85 11.39
C GLY A 71 7.33 -7.61 11.28
N ILE A 72 6.42 -7.40 12.23
CA ILE A 72 5.07 -7.99 12.20
C ILE A 72 4.33 -7.57 10.93
N TYR A 73 4.36 -6.28 10.59
CA TYR A 73 3.77 -5.73 9.37
C TYR A 73 4.25 -6.46 8.12
N TRP A 74 5.57 -6.66 8.00
CA TRP A 74 6.16 -7.37 6.88
C TRP A 74 5.81 -8.85 6.85
N ILE A 75 5.76 -9.52 8.00
CA ILE A 75 5.34 -10.94 8.08
C ILE A 75 3.90 -11.09 7.56
N ILE A 76 2.97 -10.25 8.03
CA ILE A 76 1.57 -10.27 7.59
C ILE A 76 1.48 -9.98 6.08
N THR A 77 2.23 -8.98 5.61
CA THR A 77 2.26 -8.60 4.19
C THR A 77 2.78 -9.77 3.33
N LEU A 78 3.93 -10.36 3.67
CA LEU A 78 4.53 -11.46 2.90
C LEU A 78 3.67 -12.73 2.90
N LEU A 79 3.03 -13.05 4.02
CA LEU A 79 2.10 -14.19 4.09
C LEU A 79 0.85 -13.95 3.24
N SER A 80 0.29 -12.74 3.28
CA SER A 80 -0.87 -12.39 2.44
C SER A 80 -0.55 -12.46 0.94
N GLN A 81 0.71 -12.18 0.57
CA GLN A 81 1.19 -12.27 -0.81
C GLN A 81 1.17 -13.70 -1.34
N ILE A 82 1.29 -14.73 -0.50
CA ILE A 82 1.12 -16.13 -0.93
C ILE A 82 -0.29 -16.34 -1.51
N GLY A 83 -1.32 -15.79 -0.86
CA GLY A 83 -2.70 -15.84 -1.36
C GLY A 83 -2.86 -15.11 -2.69
N PHE A 84 -2.23 -13.94 -2.84
CA PHE A 84 -2.20 -13.21 -4.12
C PHE A 84 -1.51 -14.03 -5.22
N VAL A 85 -0.37 -14.66 -4.92
CA VAL A 85 0.35 -15.52 -5.87
C VAL A 85 -0.52 -16.70 -6.30
N TYR A 86 -1.29 -17.29 -5.38
CA TYR A 86 -2.21 -18.38 -5.69
C TYR A 86 -3.29 -17.97 -6.70
N HIS A 87 -3.81 -16.74 -6.64
CA HIS A 87 -4.80 -16.24 -7.62
C HIS A 87 -4.30 -16.30 -9.08
N LEU A 88 -2.99 -16.21 -9.29
CA LEU A 88 -2.35 -16.34 -10.62
C LEU A 88 -2.52 -17.75 -11.23
N PHE A 89 -2.69 -18.76 -10.38
CA PHE A 89 -2.88 -20.16 -10.73
C PHE A 89 -4.35 -20.60 -10.68
N SER A 90 -5.28 -19.68 -10.43
CA SER A 90 -6.71 -19.98 -10.44
C SER A 90 -7.17 -20.53 -11.79
N ASN A 91 -8.11 -21.47 -11.74
CA ASN A 91 -8.82 -21.96 -12.92
C ASN A 91 -9.86 -20.94 -13.43
N ASP A 92 -10.24 -19.96 -12.60
CA ASP A 92 -11.08 -18.85 -13.02
C ASP A 92 -10.25 -17.81 -13.79
N ALA A 93 -10.60 -17.62 -15.06
CA ALA A 93 -9.94 -16.68 -15.96
C ALA A 93 -10.03 -15.23 -15.49
N VAL A 94 -11.10 -14.85 -14.79
CA VAL A 94 -11.29 -13.48 -14.27
C VAL A 94 -10.28 -13.22 -13.15
N THR A 95 -10.22 -14.12 -12.17
CA THR A 95 -9.26 -14.06 -11.07
C THR A 95 -7.81 -14.08 -11.56
N ALA A 96 -7.46 -15.01 -12.46
CA ALA A 96 -6.11 -15.11 -13.01
C ALA A 96 -5.71 -13.86 -13.80
N THR A 97 -6.62 -13.29 -14.58
CA THR A 97 -6.40 -12.05 -15.34
C THR A 97 -6.25 -10.84 -14.41
N ALA A 98 -7.08 -10.74 -13.38
CA ALA A 98 -6.98 -9.66 -12.39
C ALA A 98 -5.62 -9.68 -11.67
N ALA A 99 -5.13 -10.87 -11.30
CA ALA A 99 -3.82 -11.03 -10.70
C ALA A 99 -2.67 -10.76 -11.70
N ALA A 100 -2.79 -11.23 -12.95
CA ALA A 100 -1.81 -10.98 -14.02
C ALA A 100 -1.67 -9.49 -14.37
N ASN A 101 -2.77 -8.73 -14.29
CA ASN A 101 -2.78 -7.28 -14.49
C ASN A 101 -1.91 -6.53 -13.47
N VAL A 102 -1.74 -7.08 -12.26
CA VAL A 102 -0.87 -6.51 -11.22
C VAL A 102 0.54 -7.11 -11.26
N GLY A 103 0.75 -8.19 -12.01
CA GLY A 103 2.00 -8.96 -12.07
C GLY A 103 3.24 -8.11 -12.30
N SER A 104 3.25 -7.24 -13.33
CA SER A 104 4.39 -6.37 -13.63
C SER A 104 4.71 -5.38 -12.49
N HIS A 105 3.67 -4.76 -11.93
CA HIS A 105 3.80 -3.84 -10.81
C HIS A 105 4.32 -4.54 -9.55
N PHE A 106 3.87 -5.78 -9.31
CA PHE A 106 4.29 -6.62 -8.20
C PHE A 106 5.74 -7.09 -8.33
N ILE A 107 6.15 -7.55 -9.52
CA ILE A 107 7.54 -7.90 -9.81
C ILE A 107 8.44 -6.69 -9.58
N LEU A 108 8.06 -5.53 -10.14
CA LEU A 108 8.84 -4.31 -9.99
C LEU A 108 8.91 -3.83 -8.53
N ASN A 109 7.81 -3.95 -7.77
CA ASN A 109 7.79 -3.73 -6.33
C ASN A 109 8.87 -4.58 -5.62
N ASN A 110 8.92 -5.87 -5.92
CA ASN A 110 9.85 -6.78 -5.26
C ASN A 110 11.30 -6.46 -5.62
N LEU A 111 11.58 -6.09 -6.88
CA LEU A 111 12.90 -5.65 -7.31
C LEU A 111 13.33 -4.35 -6.61
N PHE A 112 12.40 -3.41 -6.40
CA PHE A 112 12.69 -2.19 -5.64
C PHE A 112 12.94 -2.47 -4.16
N ILE A 113 12.15 -3.33 -3.51
CA ILE A 113 12.41 -3.75 -2.12
C ILE A 113 13.77 -4.44 -2.02
N PHE A 114 14.10 -5.33 -2.96
CA PHE A 114 15.40 -5.99 -3.02
C PHE A 114 16.54 -4.97 -3.14
N ALA A 115 16.47 -4.05 -4.10
CA ALA A 115 17.47 -3.00 -4.27
C ALA A 115 17.59 -2.09 -3.04
N TRP A 116 16.46 -1.72 -2.43
CA TRP A 116 16.43 -0.93 -1.21
C TRP A 116 17.14 -1.65 -0.05
N ILE A 117 16.85 -2.95 0.18
CA ILE A 117 17.53 -3.74 1.22
C ILE A 117 19.05 -3.75 1.00
N LEU A 118 19.50 -3.97 -0.24
CA LEU A 118 20.93 -4.01 -0.56
C LEU A 118 21.62 -2.68 -0.27
N LEU A 119 21.00 -1.55 -0.62
CA LEU A 119 21.54 -0.21 -0.41
C LEU A 119 21.48 0.18 1.08
N TRP A 120 20.36 -0.07 1.73
CA TRP A 120 20.11 0.23 3.15
C TRP A 120 21.14 -0.44 4.07
N THR A 121 21.35 -1.75 3.88
CA THR A 121 22.30 -2.56 4.67
C THR A 121 23.77 -2.18 4.46
N ARG A 122 24.06 -1.40 3.41
CA ARG A 122 25.39 -0.92 3.03
C ARG A 122 25.59 0.59 3.26
N ASN A 123 24.67 1.25 3.96
CA ASN A 123 24.69 2.70 4.25
C ASN A 123 24.56 3.62 3.03
N HIS A 124 24.07 3.14 1.88
CA HIS A 124 23.86 3.98 0.70
C HIS A 124 22.49 4.69 0.75
N PHE A 125 22.28 5.54 1.76
CA PHE A 125 20.95 6.10 2.08
C PHE A 125 20.37 7.03 1.01
N TRP A 126 21.21 7.81 0.33
CA TRP A 126 20.75 8.62 -0.80
C TRP A 126 20.39 7.76 -2.02
N GLY A 127 21.18 6.70 -2.29
CA GLY A 127 20.85 5.75 -3.34
C GLY A 127 19.55 4.99 -3.04
N SER A 128 19.36 4.57 -1.79
CA SER A 128 18.11 3.92 -1.37
C SER A 128 16.92 4.87 -1.43
N GLU A 129 17.11 6.17 -1.20
CA GLU A 129 16.05 7.17 -1.34
C GLU A 129 15.59 7.31 -2.79
N ILE A 130 16.52 7.37 -3.75
CA ILE A 130 16.19 7.43 -5.18
C ILE A 130 15.39 6.18 -5.60
N ILE A 131 15.80 5.00 -5.11
CA ILE A 131 15.05 3.76 -5.33
C ILE A 131 13.65 3.83 -4.73
N LEU A 132 13.49 4.37 -3.51
CA LEU A 132 12.18 4.54 -2.87
C LEU A 132 11.28 5.53 -3.61
N ILE A 133 11.82 6.60 -4.19
CA ILE A 133 11.05 7.53 -5.03
C ILE A 133 10.49 6.79 -6.26
N ALA A 134 11.34 6.06 -6.97
CA ALA A 134 10.91 5.25 -8.12
C ALA A 134 9.89 4.18 -7.70
N HIS A 135 10.09 3.56 -6.54
CA HIS A 135 9.19 2.58 -5.96
C HIS A 135 7.83 3.18 -5.61
N PHE A 136 7.81 4.37 -5.00
CA PHE A 136 6.59 5.12 -4.70
C PHE A 136 5.81 5.47 -5.96
N LEU A 137 6.48 5.88 -7.05
CA LEU A 137 5.80 6.15 -8.33
C LEU A 137 5.18 4.89 -8.94
N ASN A 138 5.88 3.75 -8.87
CA ASN A 138 5.31 2.46 -9.25
C ASN A 138 4.07 2.16 -8.40
N GLN A 139 4.17 2.29 -7.07
CA GLN A 139 3.05 1.95 -6.19
C GLN A 139 1.87 2.90 -6.28
N LYS A 140 2.11 4.19 -6.46
CA LYS A 140 1.06 5.15 -6.78
C LYS A 140 0.33 4.73 -8.06
N THR A 141 1.07 4.32 -9.09
CA THR A 141 0.47 3.84 -10.34
C THR A 141 -0.34 2.57 -10.13
N THR A 142 0.20 1.58 -9.40
CA THR A 142 -0.51 0.33 -9.04
C THR A 142 -1.80 0.63 -8.28
N TYR A 143 -1.71 1.49 -7.28
CA TYR A 143 -2.81 1.88 -6.40
C TYR A 143 -3.99 2.43 -7.19
N TRP A 144 -3.76 3.46 -8.00
CA TRP A 144 -4.84 4.08 -8.76
C TRP A 144 -5.40 3.20 -9.88
N ARG A 145 -4.59 2.29 -10.46
CA ARG A 145 -5.05 1.38 -11.54
C ARG A 145 -5.77 0.14 -11.04
N HIS A 146 -5.44 -0.35 -9.85
CA HIS A 146 -5.87 -1.66 -9.35
C HIS A 146 -6.57 -1.61 -7.99
N ARG A 147 -7.11 -0.45 -7.59
CA ARG A 147 -7.84 -0.26 -6.32
C ARG A 147 -9.06 -1.17 -6.11
N THR A 148 -9.65 -1.70 -7.17
CA THR A 148 -10.88 -2.51 -7.11
C THR A 148 -10.60 -4.01 -7.03
N LEU A 149 -9.39 -4.41 -6.64
CA LEU A 149 -9.06 -5.81 -6.45
C LEU A 149 -9.82 -6.41 -5.25
N PRO A 150 -10.04 -7.74 -5.24
CA PRO A 150 -10.53 -8.43 -4.06
C PRO A 150 -9.69 -8.10 -2.82
N PRO A 151 -10.28 -7.98 -1.62
CA PRO A 151 -9.62 -7.45 -0.42
C PRO A 151 -8.23 -8.04 -0.12
N LEU A 152 -8.08 -9.36 -0.21
CA LEU A 152 -6.80 -10.03 0.04
C LEU A 152 -5.72 -9.64 -0.98
N ALA A 153 -6.09 -9.61 -2.27
CA ALA A 153 -5.17 -9.22 -3.34
C ALA A 153 -4.84 -7.72 -3.28
N HIS A 154 -5.83 -6.88 -2.94
CA HIS A 154 -5.65 -5.46 -2.73
C HIS A 154 -4.70 -5.19 -1.56
N PHE A 155 -4.90 -5.84 -0.41
CA PHE A 155 -3.99 -5.75 0.73
C PHE A 155 -2.57 -6.16 0.34
N ALA A 156 -2.42 -7.36 -0.22
CA ALA A 156 -1.11 -7.98 -0.46
C ALA A 156 -0.25 -7.28 -1.53
N ALA A 157 -0.88 -6.83 -2.62
CA ALA A 157 -0.15 -6.32 -3.78
C ALA A 157 -0.23 -4.80 -3.96
N VAL A 158 -1.15 -4.12 -3.25
CA VAL A 158 -1.46 -2.71 -3.48
C VAL A 158 -1.37 -1.89 -2.20
N ALA A 159 -2.32 -2.07 -1.26
CA ALA A 159 -2.47 -1.19 -0.10
C ALA A 159 -1.29 -1.28 0.88
N ALA A 160 -0.87 -2.49 1.27
CA ALA A 160 0.25 -2.63 2.19
C ALA A 160 1.58 -2.17 1.57
N PRO A 161 1.97 -2.63 0.35
CA PRO A 161 3.16 -2.11 -0.30
C PRO A 161 3.15 -0.58 -0.46
N TYR A 162 2.01 0.03 -0.82
CA TYR A 162 1.89 1.48 -0.94
C TYR A 162 2.11 2.19 0.40
N ALA A 163 1.45 1.74 1.48
CA ALA A 163 1.62 2.29 2.82
C ALA A 163 3.08 2.20 3.29
N TRP A 164 3.74 1.05 3.08
CA TRP A 164 5.15 0.88 3.39
C TRP A 164 6.04 1.87 2.63
N THR A 165 5.85 2.00 1.31
CA THR A 165 6.66 2.93 0.49
C THR A 165 6.50 4.37 0.92
N LEU A 166 5.28 4.79 1.29
CA LEU A 166 5.04 6.14 1.76
C LEU A 166 5.82 6.41 3.06
N ILE A 167 5.70 5.53 4.05
CA ILE A 167 6.38 5.69 5.35
C ILE A 167 7.91 5.60 5.20
N THR A 168 8.40 4.65 4.39
CA THR A 168 9.84 4.46 4.20
C THR A 168 10.51 5.59 3.45
N LEU A 169 9.80 6.29 2.56
CA LEU A 169 10.33 7.49 1.91
C LEU A 169 10.70 8.56 2.96
N PHE A 170 9.81 8.87 3.89
CA PHE A 170 10.12 9.81 4.97
C PHE A 170 11.20 9.28 5.91
N TRP A 171 11.17 7.99 6.24
CA TRP A 171 12.14 7.40 7.16
C TRP A 171 13.55 7.34 6.58
N ASN A 172 13.71 6.80 5.37
CA ASN A 172 15.01 6.71 4.71
C ASN A 172 15.55 8.10 4.37
N GLY A 173 14.71 9.02 3.88
CA GLY A 173 15.10 10.40 3.62
C GLY A 173 15.62 11.10 4.88
N ALA A 174 14.94 10.91 6.02
CA ALA A 174 15.39 11.43 7.31
C ALA A 174 16.75 10.87 7.74
N VAL A 175 17.07 9.62 7.39
CA VAL A 175 18.39 9.02 7.61
C VAL A 175 19.43 9.59 6.64
N ALA A 176 19.09 9.72 5.36
CA ALA A 176 19.98 10.24 4.32
C ALA A 176 20.48 11.66 4.61
N VAL A 177 19.62 12.51 5.18
CA VAL A 177 19.96 13.89 5.59
C VAL A 177 20.48 14.01 7.01
N ASN A 178 20.67 12.89 7.73
CA ASN A 178 21.13 12.85 9.12
C ASN A 178 20.33 13.79 10.06
N SER A 179 19.01 13.61 10.11
CA SER A 179 18.02 14.48 10.78
C SER A 179 18.05 14.50 12.33
N ASN A 180 19.22 14.65 12.93
CA ASN A 180 19.43 14.55 14.38
C ASN A 180 19.43 15.90 15.13
N SER A 181 19.31 17.02 14.43
CA SER A 181 19.32 18.37 15.01
C SER A 181 17.92 18.86 15.41
N LEU A 182 17.85 19.93 16.22
CA LEU A 182 16.58 20.57 16.60
C LEU A 182 15.80 21.13 15.39
N PRO A 183 16.42 21.84 14.43
CA PRO A 183 15.72 22.26 13.21
C PRO A 183 15.15 21.08 12.41
N ALA A 184 15.90 19.99 12.29
CA ALA A 184 15.42 18.80 11.59
C ALA A 184 14.19 18.17 12.27
N ARG A 185 14.10 18.25 13.60
CA ARG A 185 12.91 17.82 14.36
C ARG A 185 11.70 18.73 14.11
N ILE A 186 11.89 20.05 14.02
CA ILE A 186 10.81 20.98 13.67
C ILE A 186 10.28 20.64 12.27
N VAL A 187 11.16 20.43 11.29
CA VAL A 187 10.76 20.03 9.94
C VAL A 187 10.05 18.67 9.94
N ALA A 188 10.55 17.69 10.71
CA ALA A 188 9.91 16.38 10.83
C ALA A 188 8.49 16.46 11.44
N ASN A 189 8.28 17.34 12.42
CA ASN A 189 6.97 17.61 12.99
C ASN A 189 5.99 18.19 11.94
N VAL A 190 6.46 18.96 10.96
CA VAL A 190 5.61 19.41 9.84
C VAL A 190 5.35 18.27 8.86
N PHE A 191 6.38 17.51 8.52
CA PHE A 191 6.29 16.42 7.53
C PHE A 191 5.43 15.24 8.00
N ILE A 192 5.33 14.97 9.30
CA ILE A 192 4.40 13.94 9.78
C ILE A 192 2.93 14.32 9.52
N TRP A 193 2.60 15.62 9.56
CA TRP A 193 1.27 16.11 9.18
C TRP A 193 1.05 16.09 7.66
N VAL A 194 2.10 16.27 6.86
CA VAL A 194 2.02 16.05 5.41
C VAL A 194 1.72 14.58 5.12
N LEU A 195 2.40 13.66 5.81
CA LEU A 195 2.10 12.22 5.71
C LEU A 195 0.65 11.92 6.09
N PHE A 196 0.16 12.53 7.17
CA PHE A 196 -1.25 12.43 7.57
C PHE A 196 -2.20 12.92 6.49
N ALA A 197 -2.01 14.14 6.00
CA ALA A 197 -2.88 14.73 4.98
C ALA A 197 -2.91 13.88 3.70
N LEU A 198 -1.75 13.38 3.25
CA LEU A 198 -1.67 12.47 2.11
C LEU A 198 -2.40 11.16 2.39
N GLY A 199 -2.17 10.52 3.54
CA GLY A 199 -2.81 9.27 3.92
C GLY A 199 -4.34 9.39 4.02
N SER A 200 -4.83 10.35 4.82
CA SER A 200 -6.26 10.58 5.05
C SER A 200 -6.98 10.94 3.75
N THR A 201 -6.37 11.78 2.89
CA THR A 201 -6.92 12.07 1.57
C THR A 201 -7.11 10.80 0.73
N HIS A 202 -6.12 9.89 0.70
CA HIS A 202 -6.26 8.65 -0.06
C HIS A 202 -7.31 7.73 0.55
N ILE A 203 -7.30 7.54 1.87
CA ILE A 203 -8.28 6.71 2.60
C ILE A 203 -9.71 7.20 2.33
N LEU A 204 -9.98 8.49 2.54
CA LEU A 204 -11.33 9.05 2.44
C LEU A 204 -11.82 9.20 1.00
N SER A 205 -10.97 9.66 0.07
CA SER A 205 -11.37 9.85 -1.33
C SER A 205 -11.64 8.54 -2.06
N THR A 206 -10.97 7.45 -1.66
CA THR A 206 -11.13 6.14 -2.27
C THR A 206 -11.97 5.17 -1.44
N GLN A 207 -12.33 5.56 -0.21
CA GLN A 207 -13.01 4.70 0.76
C GLN A 207 -12.25 3.39 0.99
N ASP A 208 -10.92 3.48 1.13
CA ASP A 208 -10.03 2.33 1.25
C ASP A 208 -9.64 2.08 2.71
N ASP A 209 -10.45 1.26 3.36
CA ASP A 209 -10.24 0.80 4.74
C ASP A 209 -8.93 0.01 4.90
N ILE A 210 -8.53 -0.75 3.88
CA ILE A 210 -7.35 -1.62 3.92
C ILE A 210 -6.06 -0.80 3.90
N LEU A 211 -6.02 0.28 3.10
CA LEU A 211 -4.92 1.23 3.14
C LEU A 211 -4.83 1.92 4.50
N GLY A 212 -5.96 2.34 5.06
CA GLY A 212 -5.98 3.03 6.35
C GLY A 212 -5.55 2.14 7.51
N TYR A 213 -5.95 0.86 7.54
CA TYR A 213 -5.41 -0.10 8.52
C TYR A 213 -3.90 -0.30 8.34
N SER A 214 -3.41 -0.35 7.10
CA SER A 214 -1.97 -0.47 6.83
C SER A 214 -1.17 0.75 7.33
N LEU A 215 -1.66 1.96 7.08
CA LEU A 215 -1.05 3.21 7.53
C LEU A 215 -1.15 3.39 9.05
N SER A 216 -2.27 3.02 9.66
CA SER A 216 -2.43 3.05 11.13
C SER A 216 -1.38 2.15 11.80
N LEU A 217 -1.20 0.91 11.36
CA LEU A 217 -0.21 0.02 11.97
C LEU A 217 1.23 0.54 11.84
N LEU A 218 1.59 1.15 10.71
CA LEU A 218 2.92 1.76 10.53
C LEU A 218 3.12 3.05 11.33
N THR A 219 2.08 3.87 11.48
CA THR A 219 2.15 5.08 12.33
C THR A 219 2.15 4.74 13.82
N LEU A 220 1.51 3.63 14.22
CA LEU A 220 1.69 3.04 15.55
C LEU A 220 3.15 2.59 15.76
N ALA A 221 3.77 1.94 14.76
CA ALA A 221 5.18 1.58 14.83
C ALA A 221 6.08 2.80 15.05
N LEU A 222 5.78 3.91 14.38
CA LEU A 222 6.46 5.19 14.57
C LEU A 222 6.24 5.73 16.00
N ALA A 223 4.99 5.80 16.45
CA ALA A 223 4.64 6.30 17.79
C ALA A 223 5.38 5.55 18.90
N VAL A 224 5.36 4.22 18.87
CA VAL A 224 6.03 3.35 19.85
C VAL A 224 7.54 3.60 19.87
N LYS A 225 8.18 3.71 18.70
CA LYS A 225 9.63 3.97 18.64
C LYS A 225 9.97 5.36 19.15
N GLN A 226 9.22 6.39 18.77
CA GLN A 226 9.51 7.75 19.19
C GLN A 226 9.27 7.95 20.69
N PHE A 227 8.24 7.30 21.26
CA PHE A 227 8.01 7.27 22.70
C PHE A 227 9.22 6.71 23.45
N GLY A 228 9.78 5.58 22.98
CA GLY A 228 10.97 4.96 23.58
C GLY A 228 12.28 5.71 23.37
N VAL A 229 12.36 6.59 22.36
CA VAL A 229 13.58 7.38 22.07
C VAL A 229 13.61 8.67 22.89
N LYS A 230 12.53 9.45 22.86
CA LYS A 230 12.41 10.72 23.61
C LYS A 230 10.95 10.91 24.03
N VAL A 231 10.67 10.58 25.30
CA VAL A 231 9.35 10.74 25.91
C VAL A 231 8.87 12.21 25.85
N ILE A 232 9.77 13.19 25.96
CA ILE A 232 9.44 14.62 25.81
C ILE A 232 9.75 15.07 24.37
N SER A 233 8.98 14.57 23.41
CA SER A 233 9.07 14.95 21.99
C SER A 233 7.68 14.92 21.36
N LEU A 234 7.30 15.98 20.64
CA LEU A 234 5.98 16.06 19.99
C LEU A 234 5.74 14.95 18.97
N GLN A 235 6.81 14.40 18.38
CA GLN A 235 6.74 13.40 17.32
C GLN A 235 5.89 12.16 17.68
N TRP A 236 6.02 11.61 18.90
CA TRP A 236 5.25 10.42 19.26
C TRP A 236 3.77 10.76 19.52
N ILE A 237 3.49 11.97 20.03
CA ILE A 237 2.13 12.48 20.25
C ILE A 237 1.43 12.65 18.91
N PHE A 238 2.10 13.26 17.93
CA PHE A 238 1.55 13.40 16.58
C PHE A 238 1.35 12.04 15.93
N ALA A 239 2.32 11.12 16.06
CA ALA A 239 2.22 9.79 15.51
C ALA A 239 1.05 8.98 16.08
N ILE A 240 0.80 9.05 17.40
CA ILE A 240 -0.30 8.32 18.03
C ILE A 240 -1.66 8.91 17.67
N VAL A 241 -1.75 10.24 17.54
CA VAL A 241 -2.97 10.91 17.05
C VAL A 241 -3.26 10.50 15.61
N ILE A 242 -2.26 10.52 14.73
CA ILE A 242 -2.39 10.11 13.33
C ILE A 242 -2.80 8.64 13.23
N PHE A 243 -2.19 7.76 14.03
CA PHE A 243 -2.60 6.36 14.15
C PHE A 243 -4.10 6.25 14.49
N ALA A 244 -4.54 6.95 15.53
CA ALA A 244 -5.92 6.89 16.00
C ALA A 244 -6.90 7.38 14.93
N VAL A 245 -6.56 8.46 14.20
CA VAL A 245 -7.41 8.98 13.12
C VAL A 245 -7.47 8.00 11.95
N PHE A 246 -6.32 7.50 11.45
CA PHE A 246 -6.33 6.49 10.38
C PHE A 246 -7.11 5.24 10.77
N PHE A 247 -6.98 4.78 12.02
CA PHE A 247 -7.74 3.65 12.52
C PHE A 247 -9.25 3.95 12.57
N ALA A 248 -9.64 5.12 13.08
CA ALA A 248 -11.04 5.54 13.15
C ALA A 248 -11.69 5.71 11.76
N GLU A 249 -10.99 6.35 10.82
CA GLU A 249 -11.43 6.48 9.42
C GLU A 249 -11.64 5.09 8.79
N SER A 250 -10.68 4.18 8.98
CA SER A 250 -10.74 2.81 8.43
C SER A 250 -11.88 2.00 9.05
N LEU A 251 -12.05 2.10 10.36
CA LEU A 251 -13.13 1.43 11.09
C LEU A 251 -14.50 1.96 10.64
N TYR A 252 -14.63 3.27 10.48
CA TYR A 252 -15.84 3.90 9.97
C TYR A 252 -16.21 3.40 8.57
N ILE A 253 -15.24 3.38 7.65
CA ILE A 253 -15.43 2.88 6.28
C ILE A 253 -15.77 1.37 6.30
N SER A 254 -15.06 0.58 7.10
CA SER A 254 -15.33 -0.85 7.25
C SER A 254 -16.76 -1.09 7.73
N LEU A 255 -17.18 -0.40 8.80
CA LEU A 255 -18.50 -0.54 9.39
C LEU A 255 -19.61 -0.18 8.39
N THR A 256 -19.46 0.91 7.64
CA THR A 256 -20.45 1.31 6.62
C THR A 256 -20.53 0.27 5.50
N LYS A 257 -19.39 -0.18 4.97
CA LYS A 257 -19.28 -1.20 3.92
C LYS A 257 -19.92 -2.54 4.32
N TYR A 258 -19.60 -3.06 5.50
CA TYR A 258 -20.14 -4.35 5.97
C TYR A 258 -21.60 -4.25 6.45
N SER A 259 -22.08 -3.06 6.82
CA SER A 259 -23.49 -2.83 7.17
C SER A 259 -24.40 -2.58 5.96
N GLY A 260 -23.86 -2.65 4.74
CA GLY A 260 -24.62 -2.33 3.51
C GLY A 260 -25.07 -0.88 3.44
N ARG A 261 -24.32 0.04 4.07
CA ARG A 261 -24.61 1.48 4.08
C ARG A 261 -23.50 2.24 3.35
N ASN A 262 -23.83 3.39 2.78
CA ASN A 262 -22.82 4.31 2.28
C ASN A 262 -22.20 5.13 3.45
N ILE A 263 -21.18 5.94 3.14
CA ILE A 263 -20.53 6.85 4.09
C ILE A 263 -21.44 7.93 4.69
N PHE A 264 -22.70 8.02 4.27
CA PHE A 264 -23.72 8.89 4.88
C PHE A 264 -24.76 8.07 5.66
N PHE A 265 -24.42 6.82 6.03
CA PHE A 265 -25.28 5.85 6.70
C PHE A 265 -26.60 5.52 5.98
N ARG A 266 -26.71 5.86 4.69
CA ARG A 266 -27.87 5.50 3.85
C ARG A 266 -27.70 4.07 3.36
N ARG A 267 -28.77 3.27 3.35
CA ARG A 267 -28.72 1.91 2.76
C ARG A 267 -28.32 1.98 1.28
N ALA A 268 -27.35 1.14 0.89
CA ALA A 268 -26.97 0.96 -0.50
C ALA A 268 -28.19 0.39 -1.26
N GLY A 269 -28.64 1.11 -2.30
CA GLY A 269 -29.83 0.74 -3.09
C GLY A 269 -31.12 1.48 -2.75
N GLN A 270 -31.12 2.41 -1.78
CA GLN A 270 -32.29 3.25 -1.53
C GLN A 270 -32.32 4.43 -2.52
N PRO A 271 -33.29 4.49 -3.47
CA PRO A 271 -33.36 5.58 -4.44
C PRO A 271 -33.37 6.92 -3.70
N ALA A 272 -32.77 7.95 -4.31
CA ALA A 272 -32.82 9.33 -3.83
C ALA A 272 -34.25 9.66 -3.34
N PRO A 273 -34.43 10.42 -2.24
CA PRO A 273 -35.79 10.87 -1.90
C PRO A 273 -36.42 11.48 -3.15
N ALA A 274 -37.72 11.23 -3.36
CA ALA A 274 -38.45 11.38 -4.61
C ALA A 274 -38.60 12.83 -5.12
N THR A 275 -37.51 13.59 -5.20
CA THR A 275 -37.44 14.95 -5.75
C THR A 275 -36.91 14.98 -7.18
N ASP A 276 -36.54 13.82 -7.76
CA ASP A 276 -35.94 13.71 -9.10
C ASP A 276 -36.69 12.73 -10.02
N ARG A 277 -37.99 12.50 -9.76
CA ARG A 277 -38.90 11.74 -10.63
C ARG A 277 -39.32 12.50 -11.89
N GLU A 278 -38.99 13.78 -12.01
CA GLU A 278 -39.35 14.60 -13.17
C GLU A 278 -38.40 14.44 -14.37
N ARG A 279 -37.36 13.60 -14.24
CA ARG A 279 -36.35 13.35 -15.29
C ARG A 279 -36.30 11.89 -15.78
N GLU A 280 -37.38 11.13 -15.61
CA GLU A 280 -37.52 9.86 -16.32
C GLU A 280 -38.16 10.10 -17.70
N PRO A 281 -37.56 9.63 -18.81
CA PRO A 281 -38.22 9.66 -20.11
C PRO A 281 -39.42 8.69 -20.07
N LEU A 282 -40.63 9.21 -20.28
CA LEU A 282 -41.87 8.44 -20.37
C LEU A 282 -41.83 7.51 -21.59
N LEU A 283 -41.27 6.30 -21.42
CA LEU A 283 -41.27 5.24 -22.42
C LEU A 283 -42.52 4.36 -22.28
N ASN A 284 -43.71 4.94 -22.31
CA ASN A 284 -44.95 4.17 -22.49
C ASN A 284 -46.03 5.10 -23.06
N ASP A 285 -45.96 5.36 -24.36
CA ASP A 285 -47.14 5.70 -25.15
C ASP A 285 -47.05 5.05 -26.53
N SER A 286 -48.13 4.34 -26.88
CA SER A 286 -48.47 3.77 -28.19
C SER A 286 -47.68 2.54 -28.69
N THR A 287 -48.28 1.35 -28.48
CA THR A 287 -48.60 0.42 -29.59
C THR A 287 -49.59 -0.63 -29.10
N GLN A 288 -50.87 -0.35 -29.35
CA GLN A 288 -51.94 -1.32 -29.34
C GLN A 288 -51.99 -1.95 -30.74
N PRO A 289 -52.09 -3.28 -30.87
CA PRO A 289 -52.89 -3.84 -31.95
C PRO A 289 -54.09 -4.61 -31.39
N ALA A 290 -55.25 -4.29 -31.95
CA ALA A 290 -56.50 -5.01 -31.75
C ALA A 290 -56.39 -6.47 -32.20
N GLN A 291 -56.90 -7.38 -31.37
CA GLN A 291 -57.34 -8.71 -31.82
C GLN A 291 -58.82 -8.84 -31.44
N THR A 292 -59.68 -8.68 -32.45
CA THR A 292 -61.09 -9.08 -32.41
C THR A 292 -61.28 -10.22 -33.39
N ALA A 293 -61.82 -11.32 -32.84
CA ALA A 293 -62.52 -12.46 -33.46
C ALA A 293 -61.81 -13.22 -34.60
#